data_AF-D8TBL6-F1
#
_entry.id   AF-D8TBL6-F1
#
_cell.length_a   1.000
_cell.length_b   1.000
_cell.length_c   1.000
_cell.angle_alpha   90.00
_cell.angle_beta   90.00
_cell.angle_gamma   90.00
#
_symmetry.space_group_name_H-M   'P 1'
#
loop_
_entity.id
_entity.type
_entity.pdbx_description
1 polymer ?
#
loop_
_entity_poly.entity_id
_entity_poly.type
_entity_poly.pdbx_seq_one_letter_code
_entity_poly.pdbx_strand_id
1 'polypeptide(L)'
;MADEEEQGVSRRLALALAAGALVATGKVSTASAAYGEAANVFGSPKQQSGFTTLTGDGFKLDVPSKWNPSKELEFPGTLLRYEDNFDQKSNLAVMVIPTDKKSITDYGSPEEFLSAYSYLLGKQAYAGKTVSEGGFDPNAVATAAVLQSKTKDINGKKYYDLDVLTRTADGDEGGTHQLIVASINNGKLYLLKAQAGDKRWFKGAQKFVKGVAESFSLA
;
A
#
# COMPACT_ATOMS: atom_id res chain seq x y z
N MET A 1 85.63 -1.02 28.08
CA MET A 1 85.32 -1.50 26.71
C MET A 1 83.96 -2.14 26.79
N ALA A 2 83.02 -1.58 26.03
CA ALA A 2 81.59 -1.89 25.89
C ALA A 2 80.67 -1.50 27.07
N ASP A 3 80.02 -0.36 26.89
CA ASP A 3 78.79 0.07 27.57
C ASP A 3 77.54 -0.60 26.96
N GLU A 4 76.48 -0.57 27.75
CA GLU A 4 75.15 -1.21 27.67
C GLU A 4 74.29 -0.85 26.44
N GLU A 5 73.31 -1.70 26.11
CA GLU A 5 71.94 -1.26 25.79
C GLU A 5 70.92 -2.43 25.85
N GLU A 6 70.02 -2.37 26.85
CA GLU A 6 68.78 -3.15 26.94
C GLU A 6 67.74 -2.60 25.95
N GLN A 7 67.02 -3.47 25.23
CA GLN A 7 65.73 -3.10 24.62
C GLN A 7 64.63 -4.07 25.04
N GLY A 8 63.92 -3.68 26.10
CA GLY A 8 62.70 -4.32 26.56
C GLY A 8 61.55 -4.12 25.56
N VAL A 9 60.96 -5.24 25.13
CA VAL A 9 59.75 -5.24 24.29
C VAL A 9 58.62 -4.52 25.05
N SER A 10 58.16 -3.41 24.48
CA SER A 10 57.14 -2.55 25.08
C SER A 10 55.80 -3.27 25.22
N ARG A 11 55.29 -3.33 26.46
CA ARG A 11 53.96 -3.85 26.82
C ARG A 11 52.79 -3.20 26.06
N ARG A 12 53.03 -2.07 25.38
CA ARG A 12 52.05 -1.38 24.51
C ARG A 12 51.79 -2.11 23.19
N LEU A 13 52.75 -2.88 22.67
CA LEU A 13 52.55 -3.65 21.44
C LEU A 13 51.65 -4.88 21.67
N ALA A 14 51.77 -5.51 22.85
CA ALA A 14 50.94 -6.65 23.23
C ALA A 14 49.46 -6.25 23.48
N LEU A 15 49.22 -5.03 23.97
CA LEU A 15 47.85 -4.55 24.21
C LEU A 15 47.13 -4.11 22.93
N ALA A 16 47.88 -3.70 21.89
CA ALA A 16 47.30 -3.34 20.58
C ALA A 16 46.80 -4.56 19.79
N LEU A 17 47.35 -5.76 20.04
CA LEU A 17 46.88 -7.01 19.43
C LEU A 17 45.68 -7.65 20.18
N ALA A 18 45.46 -7.28 21.44
CA ALA A 18 44.36 -7.81 22.26
C ALA A 18 43.03 -7.02 22.11
N ALA A 19 43.05 -5.85 21.47
CA ALA A 19 41.83 -5.09 21.15
C ALA A 19 41.17 -5.53 19.84
N GLY A 20 41.70 -6.58 19.18
CA GLY A 20 41.26 -7.08 17.89
C GLY A 20 40.56 -8.44 17.96
N ALA A 21 39.68 -8.68 18.95
CA ALA A 21 38.80 -9.84 18.93
C ALA A 21 37.67 -9.68 19.94
N LEU A 22 36.48 -9.24 19.53
CA LEU A 22 35.22 -9.57 20.21
C LEU A 22 34.03 -9.36 19.26
N VAL A 23 33.53 -10.52 18.80
CA VAL A 23 32.15 -10.87 18.44
C VAL A 23 31.51 -10.23 17.19
N ALA A 24 31.86 -10.78 16.03
CA ALA A 24 30.94 -10.84 14.88
C ALA A 24 30.24 -12.21 14.84
N THR A 25 29.31 -12.47 15.76
CA THR A 25 28.41 -13.65 15.66
C THR A 25 26.94 -13.36 15.94
N GLY A 26 26.56 -12.10 16.18
CA GLY A 26 25.15 -11.71 16.27
C GLY A 26 24.57 -11.41 14.90
N LYS A 27 23.70 -12.27 14.36
CA LYS A 27 22.74 -11.86 13.32
C LYS A 27 21.78 -10.86 13.95
N VAL A 28 22.14 -9.58 13.97
CA VAL A 28 21.24 -8.51 14.39
C VAL A 28 20.25 -8.30 13.26
N SER A 29 18.99 -8.63 13.52
CA SER A 29 17.87 -8.33 12.63
C SER A 29 17.80 -6.81 12.46
N THR A 30 18.07 -6.32 11.25
CA THR A 30 18.34 -4.91 10.90
C THR A 30 17.14 -3.96 11.05
N ALA A 31 16.06 -4.41 11.70
CA ALA A 31 14.82 -3.67 11.86
C ALA A 31 14.58 -3.12 13.27
N SER A 32 15.46 -3.37 14.25
CA SER A 32 15.27 -2.93 15.64
C SER A 32 16.53 -2.30 16.21
N ALA A 33 16.87 -1.09 15.74
CA ALA A 33 17.96 -0.34 16.33
C ALA A 33 17.56 0.18 17.72
N ALA A 34 18.08 -0.44 18.78
CA ALA A 34 17.76 -0.05 20.16
C ALA A 34 18.57 1.17 20.62
N TYR A 35 18.13 1.83 21.71
CA TYR A 35 18.92 2.90 22.32
C TYR A 35 20.32 2.37 22.71
N GLY A 36 21.37 2.98 22.17
CA GLY A 36 22.76 2.53 22.32
C GLY A 36 23.27 1.60 21.21
N GLU A 37 22.47 1.30 20.19
CA GLU A 37 22.95 0.55 19.02
C GLU A 37 23.93 1.39 18.19
N ALA A 38 25.04 0.75 17.78
CA ALA A 38 26.04 1.39 16.95
C ALA A 38 25.44 1.78 15.59
N ALA A 39 25.88 2.91 15.05
CA ALA A 39 25.50 3.32 13.71
C ALA A 39 25.87 2.24 12.68
N ASN A 40 25.03 2.06 11.66
CA ASN A 40 25.24 1.08 10.59
C ASN A 40 26.32 1.53 9.59
N VAL A 41 27.54 1.78 10.08
CA VAL A 41 28.69 2.25 9.31
C VAL A 41 29.24 1.09 8.49
N PHE A 42 29.26 1.24 7.15
CA PHE A 42 29.61 0.19 6.19
C PHE A 42 28.75 -1.09 6.24
N GLY A 43 27.57 -1.01 6.86
CA GLY A 43 26.63 -2.12 6.84
C GLY A 43 26.03 -2.36 5.46
N SER A 44 25.48 -3.55 5.27
CA SER A 44 24.83 -3.91 4.02
C SER A 44 23.65 -2.98 3.72
N PRO A 45 23.44 -2.59 2.44
CA PRO A 45 22.27 -1.81 2.04
C PRO A 45 20.97 -2.52 2.42
N LYS A 46 19.97 -1.74 2.84
CA LYS A 46 18.64 -2.29 3.13
C LYS A 46 18.04 -2.87 1.85
N GLN A 47 17.71 -4.16 1.88
CA GLN A 47 16.88 -4.78 0.85
C GLN A 47 15.42 -4.36 1.12
N GLN A 48 14.88 -3.46 0.30
CA GLN A 48 13.51 -2.97 0.46
C GLN A 48 12.62 -3.51 -0.68
N SER A 49 11.57 -4.24 -0.33
CA SER A 49 10.51 -4.65 -1.26
C SER A 49 9.74 -3.45 -1.83
N GLY A 50 9.83 -2.30 -1.14
CA GLY A 50 9.03 -1.10 -1.42
C GLY A 50 7.65 -1.12 -0.77
N PHE A 51 7.35 -2.15 0.02
CA PHE A 51 6.11 -2.30 0.77
C PHE A 51 6.37 -2.63 2.25
N THR A 52 5.39 -2.30 3.08
CA THR A 52 5.33 -2.59 4.49
C THR A 52 4.05 -3.36 4.78
N THR A 53 4.16 -4.57 5.32
CA THR A 53 2.98 -5.37 5.70
C THR A 53 2.26 -4.74 6.88
N LEU A 54 0.98 -4.45 6.70
CA LEU A 54 0.07 -3.96 7.71
C LEU A 54 -0.96 -5.05 8.01
N THR A 55 -1.12 -5.36 9.30
CA THR A 55 -2.16 -6.27 9.80
C THR A 55 -3.21 -5.44 10.52
N GLY A 56 -4.42 -5.44 9.98
CA GLY A 56 -5.59 -4.82 10.60
C GLY A 56 -6.48 -5.85 11.29
N ASP A 57 -7.61 -5.39 11.82
CA ASP A 57 -8.61 -6.27 12.41
C ASP A 57 -9.31 -7.11 11.33
N GLY A 58 -8.89 -8.37 11.18
CA GLY A 58 -9.47 -9.34 10.24
C GLY A 58 -8.91 -9.32 8.82
N PHE A 59 -7.89 -8.50 8.54
CA PHE A 59 -7.24 -8.44 7.22
C PHE A 59 -5.75 -8.11 7.31
N LYS A 60 -5.02 -8.41 6.23
CA LYS A 60 -3.64 -8.00 6.00
C LYS A 60 -3.49 -7.43 4.60
N LEU A 61 -2.59 -6.45 4.44
CA LEU A 61 -2.17 -5.94 3.14
C LEU A 61 -0.73 -5.41 3.21
N ASP A 62 -0.10 -5.28 2.06
CA ASP A 62 1.18 -4.63 1.89
C ASP A 62 0.97 -3.19 1.41
N VAL A 63 1.28 -2.22 2.27
CA VAL A 63 1.16 -0.78 1.97
C VAL A 63 2.47 -0.27 1.35
N PRO A 64 2.45 0.59 0.32
CA PRO A 64 3.67 1.15 -0.24
C PRO A 64 4.45 1.91 0.84
N SER A 65 5.74 1.62 1.01
CA SER A 65 6.52 2.16 2.15
C SER A 65 6.70 3.69 2.12
N LYS A 66 6.39 4.34 0.99
CA LYS A 66 6.46 5.80 0.83
C LYS A 66 5.12 6.50 1.08
N TRP A 67 4.05 5.75 1.28
CA TRP A 67 2.73 6.30 1.55
C TRP A 67 2.57 6.53 3.05
N ASN A 68 1.89 7.62 3.38
CA ASN A 68 1.68 8.07 4.76
C ASN A 68 0.26 7.75 5.20
N PRO A 69 0.03 7.44 6.49
CA PRO A 69 -1.31 7.33 7.03
C PRO A 69 -2.00 8.69 6.99
N SER A 70 -3.24 8.71 6.52
CA SER A 70 -4.10 9.90 6.45
C SER A 70 -5.26 9.76 7.42
N LYS A 71 -5.75 10.90 7.94
CA LYS A 71 -6.90 10.96 8.86
C LYS A 71 -8.22 11.19 8.13
N GLU A 72 -8.19 11.30 6.82
CA GLU A 72 -9.39 11.52 6.00
C GLU A 72 -10.32 10.30 6.04
N LEU A 73 -11.61 10.57 6.24
CA LEU A 73 -12.67 9.57 6.29
C LEU A 73 -13.62 9.83 5.12
N GLU A 74 -13.28 9.27 3.95
CA GLU A 74 -14.05 9.44 2.72
C GLU A 74 -15.32 8.59 2.70
N PHE A 75 -15.26 7.40 3.30
CA PHE A 75 -16.32 6.40 3.20
C PHE A 75 -16.78 5.91 4.58
N PRO A 76 -18.05 5.52 4.73
CA PRO A 76 -18.53 4.90 5.95
C PRO A 76 -17.78 3.59 6.23
N GLY A 77 -17.41 3.37 7.49
CA GLY A 77 -16.67 2.16 7.89
C GLY A 77 -15.19 2.17 7.51
N THR A 78 -14.62 3.30 7.08
CA THR A 78 -13.16 3.44 6.84
C THR A 78 -12.38 3.15 8.13
N LEU A 79 -11.52 2.13 8.10
CA LEU A 79 -10.63 1.77 9.21
C LEU A 79 -9.24 2.39 9.06
N LEU A 80 -8.74 2.40 7.82
CA LEU A 80 -7.45 3.02 7.51
C LEU A 80 -7.50 3.66 6.13
N ARG A 81 -6.68 4.69 5.99
CA ARG A 81 -6.41 5.36 4.73
C ARG A 81 -4.94 5.74 4.66
N TYR A 82 -4.30 5.46 3.53
CA TYR A 82 -2.93 5.86 3.24
C TYR A 82 -2.89 6.61 1.92
N GLU A 83 -2.05 7.62 1.83
CA GLU A 83 -1.88 8.43 0.62
C GLU A 83 -0.39 8.59 0.29
N ASP A 84 -0.07 8.77 -0.98
CA ASP A 84 1.27 9.12 -1.42
C ASP A 84 1.68 10.46 -0.80
N ASN A 85 2.90 10.52 -0.28
CA ASN A 85 3.49 11.73 0.28
C ASN A 85 3.55 12.90 -0.72
N PHE A 86 3.55 12.63 -2.03
CA PHE A 86 3.56 13.69 -3.03
C PHE A 86 2.18 14.02 -3.61
N ASP A 87 1.30 13.02 -3.74
CA ASP A 87 0.10 13.11 -4.56
C ASP A 87 -1.09 12.39 -3.90
N GLN A 88 -1.97 13.17 -3.27
CA GLN A 88 -3.08 12.62 -2.49
C GLN A 88 -4.10 11.82 -3.31
N LYS A 89 -4.12 12.00 -4.65
CA LYS A 89 -4.95 11.18 -5.54
C LYS A 89 -4.49 9.73 -5.60
N SER A 90 -3.21 9.49 -5.34
CA SER A 90 -2.65 8.15 -5.18
C SER A 90 -2.83 7.72 -3.73
N ASN A 91 -3.87 6.95 -3.46
CA ASN A 91 -4.24 6.56 -2.11
C ASN A 91 -4.86 5.17 -2.05
N LEU A 92 -5.01 4.64 -0.84
CA LEU A 92 -5.78 3.45 -0.54
C LEU A 92 -6.62 3.67 0.71
N ALA A 93 -7.77 3.02 0.75
CA ALA A 93 -8.66 2.97 1.91
C ALA A 93 -9.16 1.55 2.10
N VAL A 94 -9.17 1.09 3.36
CA VAL A 94 -9.85 -0.16 3.75
C VAL A 94 -11.08 0.20 4.57
N MET A 95 -12.22 -0.33 4.16
CA MET A 95 -13.51 -0.17 4.79
C MET A 95 -14.00 -1.52 5.30
N VAL A 96 -14.62 -1.53 6.47
CA VAL A 96 -15.26 -2.72 7.04
C VAL A 96 -16.69 -2.35 7.42
N ILE A 97 -17.65 -3.00 6.76
CA ILE A 97 -19.06 -2.67 6.85
C ILE A 97 -19.83 -3.93 7.26
N PRO A 98 -20.73 -3.90 8.25
CA PRO A 98 -21.60 -5.03 8.57
C PRO A 98 -22.44 -5.45 7.35
N THR A 99 -22.63 -6.76 7.16
CA THR A 99 -23.45 -7.30 6.06
C THR A 99 -24.17 -8.58 6.46
N ASP A 100 -25.40 -8.74 5.96
CA ASP A 100 -26.20 -9.96 6.15
C ASP A 100 -25.84 -11.06 5.14
N LYS A 101 -24.96 -10.75 4.18
CA LYS A 101 -24.50 -11.69 3.15
C LYS A 101 -23.45 -12.65 3.72
N LYS A 102 -23.43 -13.90 3.23
CA LYS A 102 -22.48 -14.92 3.70
C LYS A 102 -21.25 -15.01 2.80
N SER A 103 -21.44 -14.79 1.50
CA SER A 103 -20.39 -14.78 0.49
C SER A 103 -20.47 -13.51 -0.35
N ILE A 104 -19.32 -13.05 -0.87
CA ILE A 104 -19.30 -11.91 -1.79
C ILE A 104 -20.14 -12.17 -3.04
N THR A 105 -20.30 -13.45 -3.41
CA THR A 105 -21.14 -13.89 -4.54
C THR A 105 -22.63 -13.64 -4.34
N ASP A 106 -23.07 -13.41 -3.10
CA ASP A 106 -24.48 -13.12 -2.79
C ASP A 106 -24.88 -11.68 -3.18
N TYR A 107 -23.93 -10.88 -3.67
CA TYR A 107 -24.15 -9.56 -4.27
C TYR A 107 -24.36 -9.61 -5.79
N GLY A 108 -24.32 -10.79 -6.42
CA GLY A 108 -24.41 -10.91 -7.87
C GLY A 108 -23.02 -10.85 -8.53
N SER A 109 -22.92 -10.45 -9.79
CA SER A 109 -21.63 -10.31 -10.49
C SER A 109 -20.77 -9.18 -9.88
N PRO A 110 -19.45 -9.14 -10.15
CA PRO A 110 -18.62 -8.02 -9.69
C PRO A 110 -19.10 -6.65 -10.19
N GLU A 111 -19.69 -6.57 -11.38
CA GLU A 111 -20.26 -5.33 -11.94
C GLU A 111 -21.57 -4.93 -11.24
N GLU A 112 -22.40 -5.90 -10.87
CA GLU A 112 -23.60 -5.66 -10.04
C GLU A 112 -23.19 -5.18 -8.65
N PHE A 113 -22.15 -5.78 -8.07
CA PHE A 113 -21.53 -5.30 -6.83
C PHE A 113 -21.02 -3.87 -6.98
N LEU A 114 -20.26 -3.56 -8.05
CA LEU A 114 -19.77 -2.21 -8.30
C LEU A 114 -20.91 -1.20 -8.43
N SER A 115 -22.03 -1.58 -9.05
CA SER A 115 -23.21 -0.72 -9.17
C SER A 115 -23.81 -0.40 -7.80
N ALA A 116 -23.92 -1.38 -6.91
CA ALA A 116 -24.39 -1.21 -5.54
C ALA A 116 -23.44 -0.36 -4.68
N TYR A 117 -22.13 -0.46 -4.92
CA TYR A 117 -21.07 0.27 -4.21
C TYR A 117 -20.48 1.43 -5.03
N SER A 118 -21.24 1.96 -5.99
CA SER A 118 -20.79 3.00 -6.93
C SER A 118 -20.35 4.29 -6.25
N TYR A 119 -20.79 4.55 -5.02
CA TYR A 119 -20.33 5.68 -4.21
C TYR A 119 -18.80 5.68 -3.98
N LEU A 120 -18.13 4.52 -4.09
CA LEU A 120 -16.67 4.40 -4.02
C LEU A 120 -15.96 5.17 -5.14
N LEU A 121 -16.64 5.34 -6.29
CA LEU A 121 -16.11 6.06 -7.45
C LEU A 121 -16.27 7.59 -7.31
N GLY A 122 -16.94 8.05 -6.26
CA GLY A 122 -17.33 9.44 -6.07
C GLY A 122 -18.76 9.72 -6.53
N LYS A 123 -19.24 10.93 -6.25
CA LYS A 123 -20.55 11.41 -6.71
C LYS A 123 -20.37 12.68 -7.52
N GLN A 124 -21.03 12.75 -8.66
CA GLN A 124 -21.10 13.98 -9.43
C GLN A 124 -21.90 15.03 -8.63
N ALA A 125 -21.22 16.05 -8.12
CA ALA A 125 -21.85 17.16 -7.40
C ALA A 125 -22.49 18.19 -8.35
N TYR A 126 -22.01 18.27 -9.59
CA TYR A 126 -22.54 19.17 -10.60
C TYR A 126 -23.85 18.63 -11.19
N ALA A 127 -24.95 19.36 -11.01
CA ALA A 127 -26.28 19.01 -11.53
C ALA A 127 -26.71 19.92 -12.71
N GLY A 128 -25.78 20.66 -13.31
CA GLY A 128 -26.08 21.56 -14.41
C GLY A 128 -26.25 20.82 -15.74
N LYS A 129 -26.92 21.47 -16.69
CA LYS A 129 -27.09 20.93 -18.04
C LYS A 129 -25.84 21.23 -18.88
N THR A 130 -25.23 20.21 -19.47
CA THR A 130 -24.07 20.37 -20.37
C THR A 130 -24.12 19.34 -21.49
N VAL A 131 -23.73 19.73 -22.69
CA VAL A 131 -23.57 18.85 -23.87
C VAL A 131 -22.22 19.07 -24.55
N SER A 132 -21.34 19.86 -23.91
CA SER A 132 -20.07 20.30 -24.48
C SER A 132 -18.88 19.52 -23.95
N GLU A 133 -19.11 18.53 -23.09
CA GLU A 133 -18.07 17.65 -22.57
C GLU A 133 -17.74 16.56 -23.61
N GLY A 134 -16.58 16.70 -24.27
CA GLY A 134 -16.17 15.80 -25.34
C GLY A 134 -16.00 14.35 -24.86
N GLY A 135 -16.79 13.42 -25.42
CA GLY A 135 -16.72 12.00 -25.07
C GLY A 135 -17.45 11.60 -23.79
N PHE A 136 -18.38 12.44 -23.32
CA PHE A 136 -19.28 12.16 -22.21
C PHE A 136 -20.75 12.20 -22.68
N ASP A 137 -21.62 11.53 -21.93
CA ASP A 137 -23.06 11.63 -22.14
C ASP A 137 -23.59 13.03 -21.75
N PRO A 138 -24.72 13.48 -22.32
CA PRO A 138 -25.35 14.73 -21.92
C PRO A 138 -25.56 14.84 -20.40
N ASN A 139 -25.08 15.95 -19.82
CA ASN A 139 -25.10 16.29 -18.40
C ASN A 139 -24.16 15.44 -17.50
N ALA A 140 -23.35 14.55 -18.06
CA ALA A 140 -22.32 13.82 -17.33
C ALA A 140 -20.98 14.56 -17.41
N VAL A 141 -20.38 14.83 -16.24
CA VAL A 141 -19.01 15.38 -16.13
C VAL A 141 -18.02 14.38 -15.55
N ALA A 142 -18.49 13.17 -15.22
CA ALA A 142 -17.68 12.05 -14.80
C ALA A 142 -18.23 10.75 -15.40
N THR A 143 -17.34 9.85 -15.81
CA THR A 143 -17.69 8.53 -16.34
C THR A 143 -16.77 7.47 -15.73
N ALA A 144 -17.27 6.24 -15.62
CA ALA A 144 -16.54 5.10 -15.11
C ALA A 144 -16.61 3.94 -16.11
N ALA A 145 -15.47 3.36 -16.42
CA ALA A 145 -15.36 2.20 -17.30
C ALA A 145 -14.68 1.04 -16.55
N VAL A 146 -15.33 -0.11 -16.49
CA VAL A 146 -14.74 -1.33 -15.95
C VAL A 146 -13.74 -1.87 -16.98
N LEU A 147 -12.45 -1.83 -16.65
CA LEU A 147 -11.38 -2.37 -17.49
C LEU A 147 -11.22 -3.87 -17.28
N GLN A 148 -11.38 -4.32 -16.03
CA GLN A 148 -11.22 -5.71 -15.67
C GLN A 148 -12.14 -6.05 -14.50
N SER A 149 -12.65 -7.28 -14.53
CA SER A 149 -13.46 -7.85 -13.47
C SER A 149 -13.06 -9.30 -13.29
N LYS A 150 -12.71 -9.68 -12.05
CA LYS A 150 -12.26 -11.03 -11.70
C LYS A 150 -12.88 -11.46 -10.39
N THR A 151 -13.19 -12.75 -10.32
CA THR A 151 -13.46 -13.44 -9.06
C THR A 151 -12.27 -14.32 -8.72
N LYS A 152 -11.73 -14.18 -7.52
CA LYS A 152 -10.60 -14.99 -7.02
C LYS A 152 -11.04 -15.77 -5.78
N ASP A 153 -10.36 -16.87 -5.51
CA ASP A 153 -10.54 -17.65 -4.28
C ASP A 153 -9.19 -17.73 -3.56
N ILE A 154 -9.12 -17.19 -2.35
CA ILE A 154 -7.91 -17.17 -1.53
C ILE A 154 -8.27 -17.81 -0.19
N ASN A 155 -7.67 -18.98 0.09
CA ASN A 155 -7.91 -19.74 1.32
C ASN A 155 -9.40 -20.06 1.59
N GLY A 156 -10.17 -20.36 0.54
CA GLY A 156 -11.59 -20.70 0.65
C GLY A 156 -12.52 -19.49 0.81
N LYS A 157 -11.99 -18.26 0.78
CA LYS A 157 -12.78 -17.03 0.74
C LYS A 157 -12.79 -16.48 -0.68
N LYS A 158 -13.97 -16.14 -1.18
CA LYS A 158 -14.15 -15.53 -2.50
C LYS A 158 -13.91 -14.02 -2.45
N TYR A 159 -13.26 -13.49 -3.46
CA TYR A 159 -12.93 -12.08 -3.63
C TYR A 159 -13.43 -11.59 -4.97
N TYR A 160 -13.94 -10.37 -5.00
CA TYR A 160 -14.08 -9.58 -6.21
C TYR A 160 -12.88 -8.67 -6.36
N ASP A 161 -12.35 -8.60 -7.57
CA ASP A 161 -11.23 -7.76 -7.96
C ASP A 161 -11.62 -7.02 -9.24
N LEU A 162 -11.82 -5.72 -9.10
CA LEU A 162 -12.33 -4.82 -10.12
C LEU A 162 -11.28 -3.76 -10.43
N ASP A 163 -11.01 -3.55 -11.71
CA ASP A 163 -10.19 -2.46 -12.22
C ASP A 163 -11.10 -1.50 -12.99
N VAL A 164 -11.23 -0.27 -12.48
CA VAL A 164 -12.15 0.75 -13.00
C VAL A 164 -11.36 2.00 -13.34
N LEU A 165 -11.50 2.48 -14.57
CA LEU A 165 -10.98 3.77 -14.99
C LEU A 165 -12.08 4.81 -14.93
N THR A 166 -11.94 5.78 -14.03
CA THR A 166 -12.83 6.94 -13.97
C THR A 166 -12.20 8.13 -14.69
N ARG A 167 -12.97 8.84 -15.50
CA ARG A 167 -12.55 10.07 -16.18
C ARG A 167 -13.51 11.20 -15.85
N THR A 168 -12.97 12.40 -15.70
CA THR A 168 -13.72 13.64 -15.46
C THR A 168 -13.57 14.58 -16.67
N ALA A 169 -14.52 15.49 -16.84
CA ALA A 169 -14.59 16.39 -17.98
C ALA A 169 -13.37 17.32 -18.10
N ASP A 170 -12.79 17.74 -16.97
CA ASP A 170 -11.56 18.52 -16.91
C ASP A 170 -10.30 17.73 -17.30
N GLY A 171 -10.42 16.41 -17.47
CA GLY A 171 -9.32 15.53 -17.86
C GLY A 171 -8.24 15.38 -16.79
N ASP A 172 -8.60 15.63 -15.53
CA ASP A 172 -7.65 15.64 -14.42
C ASP A 172 -6.88 14.31 -14.32
N GLU A 173 -5.56 14.44 -14.24
CA GLU A 173 -4.56 13.34 -14.32
C GLU A 173 -4.70 12.36 -15.49
N GLY A 174 -5.50 12.66 -16.52
CA GLY A 174 -5.85 11.73 -17.60
C GLY A 174 -6.89 10.68 -17.21
N GLY A 175 -7.51 10.81 -16.04
CA GLY A 175 -8.35 9.81 -15.40
C GLY A 175 -7.67 9.19 -14.19
N THR A 176 -8.43 8.40 -13.43
CA THR A 176 -7.98 7.72 -12.22
C THR A 176 -8.28 6.24 -12.34
N HIS A 177 -7.24 5.41 -12.20
CA HIS A 177 -7.38 3.97 -12.07
C HIS A 177 -7.75 3.64 -10.64
N GLN A 178 -8.84 2.90 -10.46
CA GLN A 178 -9.37 2.49 -9.17
C GLN A 178 -9.45 0.96 -9.14
N LEU A 179 -8.63 0.36 -8.28
CA LEU A 179 -8.66 -1.06 -7.97
C LEU A 179 -9.51 -1.29 -6.73
N ILE A 180 -10.56 -2.07 -6.86
CA ILE A 180 -11.50 -2.40 -5.79
C ILE A 180 -11.43 -3.89 -5.54
N VAL A 181 -11.03 -4.25 -4.32
CA VAL A 181 -11.00 -5.65 -3.85
C VAL A 181 -12.00 -5.82 -2.72
N ALA A 182 -12.91 -6.78 -2.84
CA ALA A 182 -13.97 -6.98 -1.86
C ALA A 182 -14.11 -8.45 -1.47
N SER A 183 -14.34 -8.73 -0.18
CA SER A 183 -14.66 -10.08 0.32
C SER A 183 -15.44 -10.01 1.62
N ILE A 184 -16.09 -11.12 2.00
CA ILE A 184 -16.92 -11.21 3.20
C ILE A 184 -16.28 -12.19 4.18
N ASN A 185 -16.24 -11.80 5.46
CA ASN A 185 -15.82 -12.66 6.55
C ASN A 185 -16.58 -12.31 7.83
N ASN A 186 -17.08 -13.31 8.55
CA ASN A 186 -17.78 -13.16 9.84
C ASN A 186 -18.88 -12.06 9.84
N GLY A 187 -19.73 -12.03 8.81
CA GLY A 187 -20.83 -11.06 8.70
C GLY A 187 -20.37 -9.61 8.46
N LYS A 188 -19.13 -9.42 8.02
CA LYS A 188 -18.56 -8.13 7.66
C LYS A 188 -18.06 -8.17 6.22
N LEU A 189 -18.39 -7.15 5.44
CA LEU A 189 -17.83 -6.86 4.14
C LEU A 189 -16.54 -6.07 4.34
N TYR A 190 -15.45 -6.62 3.84
CA TYR A 190 -14.16 -5.98 3.77
C TYR A 190 -13.95 -5.46 2.35
N LEU A 191 -13.71 -4.16 2.25
CA LEU A 191 -13.55 -3.43 1.01
C LEU A 191 -12.20 -2.73 1.03
N LEU A 192 -11.35 -3.04 0.06
CA LEU A 192 -10.14 -2.27 -0.23
C LEU A 192 -10.40 -1.49 -1.52
N LYS A 193 -10.16 -0.18 -1.47
CA LYS A 193 -10.06 0.66 -2.66
C LYS A 193 -8.65 1.23 -2.70
N ALA A 194 -7.94 1.02 -3.80
CA ALA A 194 -6.65 1.64 -4.05
C ALA A 194 -6.68 2.33 -5.41
N GLN A 195 -6.16 3.54 -5.50
CA GLN A 195 -6.26 4.36 -6.71
C GLN A 195 -4.99 5.15 -6.99
N ALA A 196 -4.82 5.54 -8.25
CA ALA A 196 -3.84 6.53 -8.68
C ALA A 196 -4.29 7.15 -10.01
N GLY A 197 -3.96 8.43 -10.23
CA GLY A 197 -4.18 9.07 -11.51
C GLY A 197 -3.33 8.45 -12.63
N ASP A 198 -3.85 8.50 -13.85
CA ASP A 198 -3.23 7.88 -15.02
C ASP A 198 -1.82 8.44 -15.28
N LYS A 199 -1.62 9.75 -15.08
CA LYS A 199 -0.31 10.42 -15.13
C LYS A 199 0.75 9.78 -14.23
N ARG A 200 0.36 9.22 -13.08
CA ARG A 200 1.25 8.51 -12.13
C ARG A 200 1.28 7.02 -12.38
N TRP A 201 0.17 6.47 -12.84
CA TRP A 201 -0.03 5.06 -13.10
C TRP A 201 1.11 4.46 -13.92
N PHE A 202 1.34 4.99 -15.13
CA PHE A 202 2.41 4.52 -16.01
C PHE A 202 3.83 4.93 -15.56
N LYS A 203 3.95 5.81 -14.55
CA LYS A 203 5.22 6.25 -13.96
C LYS A 203 5.64 5.46 -12.71
N GLY A 204 5.03 4.29 -12.52
CA GLY A 204 5.39 3.34 -11.47
C GLY A 204 4.36 3.21 -10.35
N ALA A 205 3.37 4.12 -10.25
CA ALA A 205 2.30 3.97 -9.27
C ALA A 205 1.50 2.69 -9.50
N GLN A 206 1.34 2.26 -10.76
CA GLN A 206 0.70 0.99 -11.10
C GLN A 206 1.24 -0.21 -10.30
N LYS A 207 2.57 -0.30 -10.12
CA LYS A 207 3.18 -1.38 -9.34
C LYS A 207 2.70 -1.38 -7.89
N PHE A 208 2.60 -0.20 -7.30
CA PHE A 208 2.21 -0.03 -5.90
C PHE A 208 0.72 -0.29 -5.70
N VAL A 209 -0.14 0.29 -6.53
CA VAL A 209 -1.59 0.09 -6.42
C VAL A 209 -1.99 -1.36 -6.71
N LYS A 210 -1.39 -1.99 -7.74
CA LYS A 210 -1.61 -3.43 -8.01
C LYS A 210 -1.06 -4.32 -6.90
N GLY A 211 0.14 -4.03 -6.39
CA GLY A 211 0.73 -4.79 -5.28
C GLY A 211 -0.13 -4.73 -4.02
N VAL A 212 -0.69 -3.56 -3.70
CA VAL A 212 -1.68 -3.39 -2.62
C VAL A 212 -2.89 -4.30 -2.84
N ALA A 213 -3.53 -4.23 -4.01
CA ALA A 213 -4.71 -5.03 -4.35
C ALA A 213 -4.43 -6.55 -4.30
N GLU A 214 -3.26 -6.99 -4.79
CA GLU A 214 -2.86 -8.40 -4.81
C GLU A 214 -2.49 -8.95 -3.43
N SER A 215 -1.93 -8.11 -2.55
CA SER A 215 -1.55 -8.50 -1.19
C SER A 215 -2.74 -8.60 -0.22
N PHE A 216 -3.86 -7.97 -0.56
CA PHE A 216 -5.02 -7.90 0.32
C PHE A 216 -5.64 -9.27 0.56
N SER A 217 -5.70 -9.66 1.82
CA SER A 217 -6.28 -10.94 2.21
C SER A 217 -6.88 -10.85 3.61
N LEU A 218 -7.96 -11.59 3.80
CA LEU A 218 -8.62 -11.73 5.08
C LEU A 218 -7.98 -12.85 5.89
N ALA A 219 -7.95 -12.64 7.21
CA ALA A 219 -7.52 -13.66 8.17
C ALA A 219 -8.58 -14.77 8.36
#